data_AF-A0A2N6CK87-F1
#
_entry.id   AF-A0A2N6CK87-F1
#
_cell.length_a   1.000
_cell.length_b   1.000
_cell.length_c   1.000
_cell.angle_alpha   90.00
_cell.angle_beta   90.00
_cell.angle_gamma   90.00
#
_symmetry.space_group_name_H-M   'P 1'
#
loop_
_entity.id
_entity.type
_entity.pdbx_description
1 polymer ?
#
loop_
_entity_poly.entity_id
_entity_poly.type
_entity_poly.pdbx_seq_one_letter_code
_entity_poly.pdbx_strand_id
1 'polypeptide(L)' 'LVRQAVDDMSARTGARPSIVMTGGNAFAVKSTTRFSATHIPDLVLRGLVVAALENS' A
#
# COMPACT_ATOMS: atom_id res chain seq x y z
N LEU A 1 7.86 -0.32 -12.22
CA LEU A 1 6.51 -0.86 -11.94
C LEU A 1 5.78 -0.06 -10.86
N VAL A 2 6.16 -0.13 -9.58
CA VAL A 2 5.43 0.60 -8.51
C VAL A 2 5.39 2.12 -8.75
N ARG A 3 6.52 2.74 -9.12
CA ARG A 3 6.56 4.19 -9.43
C ARG A 3 5.57 4.58 -10.53
N GLN A 4 5.58 3.84 -11.64
CA GLN A 4 4.71 4.11 -12.77
C GLN A 4 3.24 4.01 -12.38
N ALA A 5 2.86 3.00 -11.58
CA ALA A 5 1.49 2.89 -11.07
C ALA A 5 1.09 4.08 -10.17
N VAL A 6 2.02 4.63 -9.39
CA VAL A 6 1.78 5.85 -8.58
C VAL A 6 1.58 7.06 -9.48
N ASP A 7 2.44 7.26 -10.48
CA ASP A 7 2.36 8.38 -11.41
C ASP A 7 1.07 8.32 -12.25
N ASP A 8 0.73 7.14 -12.77
CA ASP A 8 -0.51 6.90 -13.52
C ASP A 8 -1.74 7.17 -12.63
N MET A 9 -1.69 6.78 -11.36
CA MET A 9 -2.78 7.06 -10.45
C MET A 9 -2.92 8.54 -10.13
N SER A 10 -1.80 9.24 -9.91
CA SER A 10 -1.80 10.68 -9.74
C SER A 10 -2.34 11.43 -10.95
N ALA A 11 -1.99 11.01 -12.16
CA ALA A 11 -2.52 11.60 -13.38
C ALA A 11 -4.04 11.40 -13.50
N ARG A 12 -4.55 10.24 -13.09
CA ARG A 12 -5.98 9.90 -13.17
C ARG A 12 -6.84 10.58 -12.09
N THR A 13 -6.32 10.78 -10.89
CA THR A 13 -7.08 11.35 -9.76
C THR A 13 -6.82 12.84 -9.53
N GLY A 14 -5.79 13.40 -10.18
CA GLY A 14 -5.32 14.77 -9.93
C GLY A 14 -4.66 14.96 -8.55
N ALA A 15 -4.46 13.88 -7.79
CA ALA A 15 -3.93 13.93 -6.43
C ALA A 15 -2.85 12.87 -6.22
N ARG A 16 -1.90 13.15 -5.33
CA ARG A 16 -0.87 12.17 -4.97
C ARG A 16 -1.47 11.12 -4.02
N PRO A 17 -1.50 9.82 -4.39
CA PRO A 17 -2.09 8.82 -3.53
C PRO A 17 -1.24 8.55 -2.28
N SER A 18 -1.92 8.23 -1.18
CA SER A 18 -1.26 7.65 0.00
C SER A 18 -0.84 6.22 -0.32
N ILE A 19 0.45 5.92 -0.17
CA ILE A 19 1.00 4.61 -0.48
C ILE A 19 1.10 3.77 0.79
N VAL A 20 0.48 2.60 0.77
CA VAL A 20 0.63 1.55 1.80
C VAL A 20 1.35 0.36 1.19
N MET A 21 2.33 -0.17 1.90
CA MET A 21 3.09 -1.36 1.51
C MET A 21 2.95 -2.45 2.56
N THR A 22 2.92 -3.70 2.11
CA THR A 22 2.84 -4.91 2.94
C THR A 22 3.62 -6.06 2.31
N GLY A 23 3.84 -7.14 3.06
CA GLY A 23 4.61 -8.32 2.63
C GLY A 23 6.10 -8.27 3.00
N GLY A 24 6.76 -9.44 2.95
CA GLY A 24 8.11 -9.63 3.50
C GLY A 24 9.21 -8.76 2.86
N ASN A 25 9.04 -8.36 1.59
CA ASN A 25 10.02 -7.53 0.88
C ASN A 25 9.70 -6.02 0.94
N ALA A 26 8.60 -5.61 1.59
CA ALA A 26 8.13 -4.22 1.58
C ALA A 26 9.13 -3.25 2.21
N PHE A 27 9.87 -3.69 3.24
CA PHE A 27 10.89 -2.87 3.89
C PHE A 27 12.07 -2.55 2.96
N ALA A 28 12.59 -3.55 2.24
CA ALA A 28 13.69 -3.36 1.29
C ALA A 28 13.26 -2.47 0.12
N VAL A 29 12.04 -2.65 -0.39
CA VAL A 29 11.52 -1.80 -1.47
C VAL A 29 11.29 -0.37 -0.99
N LYS A 30 10.76 -0.16 0.24
CA LYS A 30 10.59 1.19 0.80
C LYS A 30 11.90 1.97 0.84
N SER A 31 13.00 1.32 1.19
CA SER A 31 14.32 1.96 1.28
C SER A 31 14.88 2.44 -0.09
N THR A 32 14.37 1.89 -1.19
CA THR A 32 14.83 2.21 -2.56
C THR A 32 13.89 3.16 -3.31
N THR A 33 12.71 3.43 -2.77
CA THR A 33 11.70 4.30 -3.38
C THR A 33 11.84 5.76 -2.91
N ARG A 34 11.77 6.71 -3.85
CA ARG A 34 11.81 8.17 -3.57
C ARG A 34 10.46 8.76 -3.12
N PHE A 35 9.46 7.94 -2.81
CA PHE A 35 8.14 8.37 -2.39
C PHE A 35 7.82 7.86 -0.99
N SER A 36 7.06 8.65 -0.23
CA SER A 36 6.64 8.27 1.12
C SER A 36 5.66 7.10 1.05
N ALA A 37 5.95 6.05 1.81
CA ALA A 37 5.11 4.88 1.92
C ALA A 37 5.02 4.41 3.37
N THR A 38 3.81 4.09 3.81
CA THR A 38 3.54 3.51 5.12
C THR A 38 3.64 2.00 5.02
N HIS A 39 4.47 1.39 5.87
CA HIS A 39 4.59 -0.07 5.91
C HIS A 39 3.63 -0.63 6.96
N ILE A 40 2.74 -1.52 6.54
CA ILE A 40 1.77 -2.22 7.39
C ILE A 40 1.91 -3.73 7.12
N PRO A 41 2.77 -4.45 7.87
CA PRO A 41 3.10 -5.85 7.59
C PRO A 41 1.92 -6.81 7.79
N ASP A 42 0.96 -6.44 8.64
CA ASP A 42 -0.22 -7.20 9.05
C ASP A 42 -1.50 -6.76 8.31
N LEU A 43 -1.39 -6.01 7.21
CA LEU A 43 -2.53 -5.44 6.49
C LEU A 43 -3.58 -6.49 6.11
N VAL A 44 -3.14 -7.66 5.64
CA VAL A 44 -4.03 -8.78 5.28
C VAL A 44 -4.75 -9.32 6.51
N LEU A 45 -4.05 -9.48 7.63
CA LEU A 45 -4.65 -10.00 8.88
C LEU A 45 -5.71 -9.03 9.42
N ARG A 46 -5.47 -7.72 9.34
CA ARG A 46 -6.48 -6.70 9.70
C ARG A 46 -7.71 -6.79 8.81
N GLY A 47 -7.52 -6.96 7.51
CA GLY A 47 -8.62 -7.16 6.56
C GLY A 47 -9.44 -8.42 6.86
N LEU A 48 -8.77 -9.52 7.24
CA LEU A 48 -9.45 -10.76 7.65
C LEU A 48 -10.31 -10.57 8.90
N VAL A 49 -9.85 -9.80 9.89
CA VAL A 49 -10.67 -9.48 11.08
C VAL A 49 -11.93 -8.71 10.69
N VAL A 50 -11.80 -7.68 9.84
CA VAL A 50 -12.97 -6.92 9.36
C VAL A 50 -13.94 -7.82 8.62
N ALA A 51 -13.44 -8.63 7.68
CA ALA A 51 -14.27 -9.55 6.91
C ALA A 51 -14.98 -10.59 7.81
N ALA A 52 -14.31 -11.10 8.83
CA ALA A 52 -14.92 -12.05 9.78
C ALA A 52 -16.05 -11.39 10.58
N LEU A 53 -15.85 -10.16 11.05
CA LEU A 53 -16.87 -9.41 11.81
C LEU A 53 -18.08 -9.04 10.95
N GLU A 54 -17.89 -8.73 9.66
CA GLU A 54 -18.99 -8.41 8.73
C GLU A 54 -19.82 -9.64 8.33
N ASN A 55 -19.28 -10.85 8.51
CA ASN A 55 -19.93 -12.11 8.16
C ASN A 55 -20.32 -12.94 9.40
N SER A 56 -20.31 -12.34 10.59
CA SER A 56 -20.76 -12.93 11.86
C SER A 56 -22.18 -12.47 12.21
#